data_AF-A0A0C4DUT3-F1
#
_entry.id   AF-A0A0C4DUT3-F1
#
_cell.length_a   1.000
_cell.length_b   1.000
_cell.length_c   1.000
_cell.angle_alpha   90.00
_cell.angle_beta   90.00
_cell.angle_gamma   90.00
#
_symmetry.space_group_name_H-M   'P 1'
#
loop_
_entity.id
_entity.type
_entity.pdbx_description
1 polymer ?
#
loop_
_entity_poly.entity_id
_entity_poly.type
_entity_poly.pdbx_seq_one_letter_code
_entity_poly.pdbx_strand_id
1 'polypeptide(L)'
;MATSQKPSEGNRALRMMGLPALPKRLPSRNWLIFWAVATTTSAAIIYDRREKRRATARWAHAVSHLAKEPLARPTDMPRRLTIYLESPPGDGFRVAQDHFLEYIKPILAASGLDWDFVQGRQQGDVRAVVAERIRRAPETRKGRQRREKPRPNRVGEGGGKLSNSR
;
A
#
# COMPACT_ATOMS: atom_id res chain seq x y z
N MET A 1 -73.02 5.21 -25.95
CA MET A 1 -72.22 5.58 -27.13
C MET A 1 -70.76 5.70 -26.68
N ALA A 2 -69.90 4.76 -27.07
CA ALA A 2 -68.49 4.76 -26.67
C ALA A 2 -67.69 5.61 -27.67
N THR A 3 -67.10 6.72 -27.21
CA THR A 3 -66.22 7.56 -28.03
C THR A 3 -64.84 6.90 -28.15
N SER A 4 -64.57 6.34 -29.33
CA SER A 4 -63.27 5.79 -29.70
C SER A 4 -62.24 6.92 -29.80
N GLN A 5 -61.35 7.03 -28.82
CA GLN A 5 -60.27 8.02 -28.85
C GLN A 5 -59.17 7.57 -29.82
N LYS A 6 -58.96 8.36 -30.88
CA LYS A 6 -57.90 8.16 -31.87
C LYS A 6 -56.52 8.24 -31.19
N PRO A 7 -55.58 7.29 -31.43
CA PRO A 7 -54.29 7.30 -30.76
C PRO A 7 -53.51 8.56 -31.14
N SER A 8 -53.07 9.32 -30.12
CA SER A 8 -52.32 10.56 -30.33
C SER A 8 -51.05 10.30 -31.15
N GLU A 9 -50.90 11.05 -32.23
CA GLU A 9 -49.69 11.05 -33.06
C GLU A 9 -48.50 11.51 -32.20
N GLY A 10 -47.48 10.66 -32.08
CA GLY A 10 -46.29 10.97 -31.29
C GLY A 10 -45.54 12.21 -31.78
N ASN A 11 -44.72 12.79 -30.89
CA ASN A 11 -44.00 14.04 -31.15
C ASN A 11 -43.24 14.03 -32.50
N ARG A 12 -43.60 14.95 -33.40
CA ARG A 12 -43.07 15.05 -34.77
C ARG A 12 -41.55 15.24 -34.81
N ALA A 13 -40.99 15.96 -33.84
CA ALA A 13 -39.55 16.19 -33.73
C ALA A 13 -38.77 14.89 -33.47
N LEU A 14 -39.29 13.99 -32.62
CA LEU A 14 -38.66 12.69 -32.34
C LEU A 14 -38.68 11.76 -33.56
N ARG A 15 -39.76 11.81 -34.35
CA ARG A 15 -39.89 11.02 -35.58
C ARG A 15 -38.93 11.49 -36.67
N MET A 16 -38.70 12.80 -36.79
CA MET A 16 -37.75 13.36 -37.75
C MET A 16 -36.29 13.02 -37.40
N MET A 17 -35.99 12.75 -36.12
CA MET A 17 -34.68 12.28 -35.66
C MET A 17 -34.52 10.75 -35.72
N GLY A 18 -35.50 10.01 -36.26
CA GLY A 18 -35.43 8.54 -36.37
C GLY A 18 -35.53 7.80 -35.03
N LEU A 19 -35.87 8.50 -33.95
CA LEU A 19 -35.97 7.90 -32.62
C LEU A 19 -37.35 7.24 -32.43
N PRO A 20 -37.42 6.04 -31.84
CA PRO A 20 -38.69 5.40 -31.51
C PRO A 20 -39.48 6.29 -30.56
N ALA A 21 -40.80 6.20 -30.61
CA ALA A 21 -41.65 6.94 -29.68
C ALA A 21 -41.27 6.56 -28.24
N LEU A 22 -40.69 7.52 -27.51
CA LEU A 22 -40.38 7.36 -26.09
C LEU A 22 -41.64 6.88 -25.34
N PRO A 23 -41.48 6.04 -24.29
CA PRO A 23 -42.62 5.56 -23.51
C PRO A 23 -43.47 6.75 -23.07
N LYS A 24 -44.78 6.72 -23.38
CA LYS A 24 -45.73 7.83 -23.18
C LYS A 24 -45.81 8.36 -21.75
N ARG A 25 -45.26 7.63 -20.78
CA ARG A 25 -45.22 8.00 -19.36
C ARG A 25 -43.80 7.83 -18.85
N LEU A 26 -43.10 8.95 -18.76
CA LEU A 26 -41.91 9.03 -17.94
C LEU A 26 -42.29 8.67 -16.50
N PRO A 27 -41.40 8.04 -15.72
CA PRO A 27 -41.63 7.87 -14.30
C PRO A 27 -41.94 9.23 -13.67
N SER A 28 -42.76 9.23 -12.61
CA SER A 28 -43.17 10.48 -11.96
C SER A 28 -41.95 11.30 -11.49
N ARG A 29 -42.13 12.62 -11.34
CA ARG A 29 -41.06 13.55 -10.94
C ARG A 29 -40.27 13.05 -9.71
N ASN A 30 -40.98 12.56 -8.69
CA ASN A 30 -40.34 12.07 -7.46
C ASN A 30 -39.51 10.80 -7.70
N TRP A 31 -39.95 9.93 -8.61
CA TRP A 31 -39.23 8.72 -8.98
C TRP A 31 -37.95 9.03 -9.75
N LEU A 32 -38.00 9.98 -10.69
CA LEU A 32 -36.82 10.44 -11.41
C LEU A 32 -35.81 11.09 -10.48
N ILE A 33 -36.26 11.92 -9.53
CA ILE A 33 -35.37 12.53 -8.53
C ILE A 33 -34.70 11.45 -7.68
N PHE A 34 -35.45 10.42 -7.25
CA PHE A 34 -34.89 9.31 -6.49
C PHE A 34 -33.77 8.60 -7.26
N TRP A 35 -34.02 8.22 -8.52
CA TRP A 35 -33.00 7.55 -9.33
C TRP A 35 -31.82 8.47 -9.65
N ALA A 36 -32.04 9.74 -9.92
CA ALA A 36 -30.95 10.69 -10.16
C ALA A 36 -30.02 10.77 -8.95
N VAL A 37 -30.55 10.92 -7.73
CA VAL A 37 -29.74 10.99 -6.51
C VAL A 37 -29.07 9.66 -6.20
N ALA A 38 -29.81 8.55 -6.29
CA ALA A 38 -29.27 7.21 -6.02
C ALA A 38 -28.14 6.85 -6.99
N THR A 39 -28.36 7.02 -8.31
CA THR A 39 -27.36 6.71 -9.33
C THR A 39 -26.15 7.62 -9.24
N THR A 40 -26.33 8.93 -9.02
CA THR A 40 -25.21 9.86 -8.86
C THR A 40 -24.36 9.50 -7.64
N THR A 41 -24.99 9.16 -6.51
CA THR A 41 -24.28 8.77 -5.28
C THR A 41 -23.53 7.46 -5.47
N SER A 42 -24.19 6.44 -6.02
CA SER A 42 -23.54 5.15 -6.32
C SER A 42 -22.40 5.31 -7.33
N ALA A 43 -22.59 6.10 -8.39
CA ALA A 43 -21.56 6.36 -9.40
C ALA A 43 -20.34 7.06 -8.79
N ALA A 44 -20.54 8.04 -7.90
CA ALA A 44 -19.44 8.71 -7.20
C ALA A 44 -18.62 7.73 -6.35
N ILE A 45 -19.28 6.85 -5.59
CA ILE A 45 -18.61 5.83 -4.77
C ILE A 45 -17.83 4.83 -5.64
N ILE A 46 -18.42 4.37 -6.74
CA ILE A 46 -17.77 3.43 -7.66
C ILE A 46 -16.56 4.10 -8.34
N TYR A 47 -16.69 5.36 -8.73
CA TYR A 47 -15.62 6.15 -9.33
C TYR A 47 -14.44 6.30 -8.37
N ASP A 48 -14.69 6.71 -7.12
CA ASP A 48 -13.66 6.85 -6.09
C ASP A 48 -12.90 5.53 -5.85
N ARG A 49 -13.63 4.41 -5.70
CA ARG A 49 -13.01 3.08 -5.54
C ARG A 49 -12.17 2.68 -6.75
N ARG A 50 -12.58 3.05 -7.97
CA ARG A 50 -11.83 2.76 -9.20
C ARG A 50 -10.54 3.57 -9.26
N GLU A 51 -10.59 4.85 -8.91
CA GLU A 51 -9.42 5.73 -8.90
C GLU A 51 -8.44 5.33 -7.80
N LYS A 52 -8.91 4.97 -6.61
CA LYS A 52 -8.07 4.38 -5.54
C LYS A 52 -7.30 3.15 -6.04
N ARG A 53 -7.99 2.21 -6.70
CA ARG A 53 -7.34 1.01 -7.27
C ARG A 53 -6.32 1.35 -8.34
N ARG A 54 -6.61 2.32 -9.21
CA ARG A 54 -5.67 2.80 -10.25
C ARG A 54 -4.42 3.42 -9.63
N ALA A 55 -4.59 4.28 -8.62
CA ALA A 55 -3.48 4.91 -7.93
C ALA A 55 -2.57 3.87 -7.28
N THR A 56 -3.15 2.93 -6.54
CA THR A 56 -2.37 1.86 -5.89
C THR A 56 -1.69 0.95 -6.93
N ALA A 57 -2.37 0.61 -8.02
CA ALA A 57 -1.78 -0.19 -9.11
C ALA A 57 -0.60 0.52 -9.79
N ARG A 58 -0.66 1.84 -9.96
CA ARG A 58 0.46 2.64 -10.50
C ARG A 58 1.72 2.49 -9.65
N TRP A 59 1.58 2.61 -8.32
CA TRP A 59 2.70 2.47 -7.40
C TRP A 59 3.21 1.03 -7.29
N ALA A 60 2.29 0.05 -7.24
CA ALA A 60 2.64 -1.36 -7.27
C ALA A 60 3.43 -1.73 -8.54
N HIS A 61 3.01 -1.21 -9.69
CA HIS A 61 3.74 -1.41 -10.94
C HIS A 61 5.14 -0.76 -10.90
N ALA A 62 5.25 0.45 -10.33
CA ALA A 62 6.53 1.15 -10.21
C ALA A 62 7.56 0.33 -9.40
N VAL A 63 7.14 -0.38 -8.36
CA VAL A 63 8.04 -1.21 -7.53
C VAL A 63 8.21 -2.65 -8.00
N SER A 64 7.44 -3.08 -9.00
CA SER A 64 7.41 -4.48 -9.47
C SER A 64 8.73 -5.01 -10.03
N HIS A 65 9.63 -4.12 -10.44
CA HIS A 65 10.96 -4.50 -10.92
C HIS A 65 11.85 -5.04 -9.80
N LEU A 66 11.69 -4.53 -8.56
CA LEU A 66 12.50 -4.93 -7.41
C LEU A 66 12.31 -6.41 -7.06
N ALA A 67 11.12 -6.96 -7.31
CA ALA A 67 10.83 -8.37 -7.06
C ALA A 67 11.56 -9.32 -8.03
N LYS A 68 11.99 -8.83 -9.20
CA LYS A 68 12.62 -9.63 -10.25
C LYS A 68 14.14 -9.64 -10.17
N GLU A 69 14.73 -8.76 -9.37
CA GLU A 69 16.17 -8.70 -9.19
C GLU A 69 16.65 -9.95 -8.44
N PRO A 70 17.54 -10.76 -9.05
CA PRO A 70 18.09 -11.92 -8.36
C PRO A 70 18.97 -11.49 -7.19
N LEU A 71 18.95 -12.28 -6.12
CA LEU A 71 19.86 -12.08 -5.00
C LEU A 71 21.30 -12.38 -5.43
N ALA A 72 22.25 -11.58 -4.94
CA ALA A 72 23.66 -11.69 -5.31
C ALA A 72 24.26 -13.05 -4.91
N ARG A 73 23.74 -13.68 -3.84
CA ARG A 73 24.15 -15.02 -3.39
C ARG A 73 22.93 -15.87 -3.08
N PRO A 74 22.94 -17.19 -3.35
CA PRO A 74 21.85 -18.10 -3.02
C PRO A 74 21.54 -18.23 -1.52
N THR A 75 22.47 -17.85 -0.65
CA THR A 75 22.32 -17.89 0.82
C THR A 75 21.80 -16.57 1.39
N ASP A 76 21.72 -15.53 0.58
CA ASP A 76 21.22 -14.23 1.04
C ASP A 76 19.71 -14.33 1.28
N MET A 77 19.26 -13.79 2.41
CA MET A 77 17.83 -13.74 2.73
C MET A 77 17.22 -12.49 2.08
N PRO A 78 15.98 -12.58 1.53
CA PRO A 78 15.28 -11.41 1.02
C PRO A 78 15.18 -10.28 2.05
N ARG A 79 15.08 -9.05 1.54
CA ARG A 79 15.00 -7.84 2.35
C ARG A 79 13.69 -7.86 3.16
N ARG A 80 13.79 -7.80 4.49
CA ARG A 80 12.66 -7.82 5.44
C ARG A 80 12.48 -6.45 6.10
N LEU A 81 11.25 -5.94 6.12
CA LEU A 81 10.88 -4.67 6.73
C LEU A 81 10.22 -4.89 8.10
N THR A 82 10.52 -4.04 9.09
CA THR A 82 9.70 -3.96 10.31
C THR A 82 8.83 -2.71 10.23
N ILE A 83 7.51 -2.89 10.26
CA ILE A 83 6.52 -1.83 10.14
C ILE A 83 5.91 -1.59 11.53
N TYR A 84 6.09 -0.38 12.01
CA TYR A 84 5.51 0.08 13.27
C TYR A 84 4.20 0.78 12.96
N LEU A 85 3.09 0.23 13.45
CA LEU A 85 1.76 0.82 13.28
C LEU A 85 1.32 1.38 14.63
N GLU A 86 0.87 2.62 14.62
CA GLU A 86 0.26 3.30 15.76
C GLU A 86 -1.14 3.76 15.37
N SER A 87 -2.08 3.65 16.31
CA SER A 87 -3.46 4.12 16.09
C SER A 87 -3.47 5.65 15.94
N PRO A 88 -4.33 6.21 15.09
CA PRO A 88 -4.65 7.63 15.13
C PRO A 88 -5.16 8.02 16.53
N PRO A 89 -4.88 9.23 17.02
CA PRO A 89 -5.35 9.65 18.33
C PRO A 89 -6.88 9.68 18.37
N GLY A 90 -7.46 9.02 19.39
CA GLY A 90 -8.92 8.95 19.58
C GLY A 90 -9.65 7.89 18.75
N ASP A 91 -8.93 7.12 17.93
CA ASP A 91 -9.50 6.02 17.14
C ASP A 91 -8.88 4.67 17.54
N GLY A 92 -9.47 3.57 17.07
CA GLY A 92 -8.98 2.23 17.28
C GLY A 92 -7.80 1.87 16.37
N PHE A 93 -7.00 0.89 16.81
CA PHE A 93 -5.91 0.33 16.02
C PHE A 93 -6.36 -0.30 14.68
N ARG A 94 -7.65 -0.64 14.58
CA ARG A 94 -8.22 -1.23 13.37
C ARG A 94 -8.16 -0.30 12.16
N VAL A 95 -8.32 1.01 12.37
CA VAL A 95 -8.25 1.99 11.28
C VAL A 95 -6.86 2.07 10.69
N ALA A 96 -5.81 2.05 11.54
CA ALA A 96 -4.43 1.98 11.06
C ALA A 96 -4.14 0.69 10.27
N GLN A 97 -4.66 -0.45 10.72
CA GLN A 97 -4.54 -1.71 9.99
C GLN A 97 -5.25 -1.69 8.65
N ASP A 98 -6.49 -1.20 8.61
CA ASP A 98 -7.28 -1.13 7.39
C ASP A 98 -6.59 -0.23 6.35
N HIS A 99 -6.06 0.92 6.78
CA HIS A 99 -5.23 1.78 5.92
C HIS A 99 -3.98 1.07 5.41
N PHE A 100 -3.28 0.33 6.26
CA PHE A 100 -2.12 -0.43 5.84
C PHE A 100 -2.50 -1.50 4.78
N LEU A 101 -3.56 -2.24 5.04
CA LEU A 101 -4.04 -3.31 4.16
C LEU A 101 -4.53 -2.77 2.82
N GLU A 102 -5.19 -1.61 2.81
CA GLU A 102 -5.73 -0.99 1.60
C GLU A 102 -4.64 -0.39 0.71
N TYR A 103 -3.69 0.37 1.29
CA TYR A 103 -2.74 1.17 0.51
C TYR A 103 -1.33 0.57 0.42
N ILE A 104 -0.81 0.00 1.52
CA ILE A 104 0.62 -0.35 1.62
C ILE A 104 0.85 -1.81 1.24
N LYS A 105 0.01 -2.73 1.74
CA LYS A 105 0.10 -4.17 1.45
C LYS A 105 0.27 -4.50 -0.05
N PRO A 106 -0.56 -3.98 -0.98
CA PRO A 106 -0.41 -4.32 -2.41
C PRO A 106 0.92 -3.83 -3.01
N ILE A 107 1.48 -2.74 -2.50
CA ILE A 107 2.77 -2.21 -2.97
C ILE A 107 3.91 -3.12 -2.48
N LEU A 108 3.91 -3.50 -1.21
CA LEU A 108 4.92 -4.40 -0.63
C LEU A 108 4.85 -5.81 -1.23
N ALA A 109 3.64 -6.30 -1.51
CA ALA A 109 3.46 -7.58 -2.19
C ALA A 109 4.03 -7.54 -3.62
N ALA A 110 3.88 -6.42 -4.34
CA ALA A 110 4.43 -6.26 -5.68
C ALA A 110 5.96 -6.13 -5.69
N SER A 111 6.58 -5.62 -4.61
CA SER A 111 8.04 -5.52 -4.49
C SER A 111 8.73 -6.79 -4.03
N GLY A 112 7.99 -7.82 -3.57
CA GLY A 112 8.56 -9.08 -3.09
C GLY A 112 9.30 -8.97 -1.77
N LEU A 113 8.96 -7.97 -0.94
CA LEU A 113 9.56 -7.76 0.37
C LEU A 113 8.75 -8.47 1.46
N ASP A 114 9.44 -9.14 2.37
CA ASP A 114 8.80 -9.67 3.58
C ASP A 114 8.62 -8.54 4.62
N TRP A 115 7.54 -8.57 5.40
CA TRP A 115 7.30 -7.58 6.44
C TRP A 115 6.85 -8.18 7.76
N ASP A 116 7.27 -7.53 8.85
CA ASP A 116 6.83 -7.80 10.21
C ASP A 116 6.06 -6.64 10.78
N PHE A 117 5.03 -6.94 11.55
CA PHE A 117 4.30 -5.93 12.32
C PHE A 117 4.76 -5.90 13.76
N VAL A 118 5.03 -4.69 14.24
CA VAL A 118 5.05 -4.39 15.67
C VAL A 118 3.84 -3.51 15.94
N GLN A 119 2.84 -4.10 16.60
CA GLN A 119 1.55 -3.46 16.88
C GLN A 119 1.51 -3.05 18.35
N GLY A 120 1.28 -1.78 18.64
CA GLY A 120 0.98 -1.29 19.99
C GLY A 120 -0.53 -1.21 20.19
N ARG A 121 -1.07 -1.76 21.29
CA ARG A 121 -2.50 -1.66 21.60
C ARG A 121 -2.82 -0.34 22.30
N GLN A 122 -1.84 0.24 22.98
CA GLN A 122 -1.91 1.53 23.65
C GLN A 122 -0.82 2.48 23.14
N GLN A 123 -1.08 3.79 23.29
CA GLN A 123 -0.12 4.83 22.99
C GLN A 123 1.14 4.62 23.83
N GLY A 124 2.31 4.52 23.18
CA GLY A 124 3.59 4.32 23.85
C GLY A 124 4.12 2.88 23.89
N ASP A 125 3.31 1.86 23.57
CA ASP A 125 3.78 0.45 23.50
C ASP A 125 4.86 0.28 22.43
N VAL A 126 4.65 0.89 21.26
CA VAL A 126 5.62 0.89 20.15
C VAL A 126 6.94 1.51 20.59
N ARG A 127 6.91 2.59 21.38
CA ARG A 127 8.12 3.26 21.90
C ARG A 127 8.87 2.36 22.87
N ALA A 128 8.18 1.63 23.73
CA ALA A 128 8.80 0.70 24.67
C ALA A 128 9.51 -0.46 23.94
N VAL A 129 8.84 -1.06 22.94
CA VAL A 129 9.43 -2.15 22.13
C VAL A 129 10.64 -1.67 21.34
N VAL A 130 10.56 -0.48 20.73
CA VAL A 130 11.69 0.11 19.99
C VAL A 130 12.85 0.41 20.94
N ALA A 131 12.58 0.99 22.12
CA ALA A 131 13.62 1.28 23.11
C ALA A 131 14.31 0.00 23.62
N GLU A 132 13.56 -1.07 23.88
CA GLU A 132 14.12 -2.37 24.24
C GLU A 132 15.01 -2.93 23.11
N ARG A 133 14.54 -2.85 21.86
CA ARG A 133 15.28 -3.33 20.69
C ARG A 133 16.58 -2.55 20.47
N ILE A 134 16.54 -1.23 20.63
CA ILE A 134 17.73 -0.36 20.54
C ILE A 134 18.71 -0.65 21.67
N ARG A 135 18.23 -0.90 22.90
CA ARG A 135 19.09 -1.25 24.04
C ARG A 135 19.80 -2.60 23.86
N ARG A 136 19.18 -3.56 23.17
CA ARG A 136 19.77 -4.89 22.88
C ARG A 136 20.65 -4.92 21.63
N ALA A 137 20.49 -3.97 20.70
CA ALA A 137 21.28 -3.87 19.49
C ALA A 137 22.82 -3.61 19.63
N PRO A 138 23.36 -3.03 20.72
CA PRO A 138 24.79 -2.70 20.81
C PRO A 138 25.71 -3.93 20.89
N GLU A 139 25.31 -5.00 21.58
CA GLU A 139 26.10 -6.22 21.75
C GLU A 139 26.43 -6.89 20.40
N THR A 140 25.47 -6.97 19.48
CA THR A 140 25.62 -7.72 18.22
C THR A 140 26.45 -6.97 17.18
N ARG A 141 26.42 -5.63 17.19
CA ARG A 141 27.17 -4.79 16.23
C ARG A 141 28.66 -4.68 16.60
N LYS A 142 29.00 -4.62 17.89
CA LYS A 142 30.39 -4.61 18.37
C LYS A 142 31.12 -5.93 18.07
N GLY A 143 30.42 -7.07 18.12
CA GLY A 143 30.99 -8.38 17.79
C GLY A 143 31.32 -8.58 16.30
N ARG A 144 30.52 -8.01 15.38
CA ARG A 144 30.78 -8.05 13.93
C ARG A 144 31.93 -7.12 13.51
N GLN A 145 31.96 -5.87 14.00
CA GLN A 145 33.06 -4.93 13.70
C GLN A 145 34.43 -5.43 14.19
N ARG A 146 34.49 -6.23 15.27
CA ARG A 146 35.73 -6.83 15.76
C ARG A 146 36.23 -8.00 14.91
N ARG A 147 35.37 -8.63 14.11
CA ARG A 147 35.72 -9.72 13.18
C ARG A 147 36.11 -9.20 11.79
N GLU A 148 35.56 -8.08 11.36
CA GLU A 148 35.86 -7.45 10.05
C GLU A 148 37.10 -6.56 10.05
N LYS A 149 37.55 -6.04 11.20
CA LYS A 149 38.85 -5.35 11.25
C LYS A 149 39.96 -6.38 10.99
N PRO A 150 40.73 -6.25 9.89
CA PRO A 150 41.91 -7.09 9.70
C PRO A 150 42.82 -6.84 10.91
N ARG A 151 43.31 -7.92 11.53
CA ARG A 151 44.34 -7.79 12.57
C ARG A 151 45.48 -6.95 11.96
N PRO A 152 45.90 -5.84 12.58
CA PRO A 152 47.09 -5.15 12.09
C PRO A 152 48.22 -6.17 12.12
N ASN A 153 48.89 -6.34 10.97
CA ASN A 153 50.03 -7.23 10.83
C ASN A 153 51.00 -6.93 11.99
N ARG A 154 51.14 -7.89 12.92
CA ARG A 154 52.21 -7.89 13.90
C ARG A 154 53.47 -8.19 13.10
N VAL A 155 54.09 -7.14 12.56
CA VAL A 155 55.42 -7.19 11.97
C VAL A 155 56.34 -7.79 13.03
N GLY A 156 57.03 -8.86 12.66
CA GLY A 156 57.78 -9.71 13.58
C GLY A 156 58.82 -8.91 14.37
N GLU A 157 58.76 -9.05 15.69
CA GLU A 157 59.94 -8.97 16.54
C GLU A 157 60.86 -10.14 16.18
N GLY A 158 61.64 -9.96 15.11
CA GLY A 158 62.82 -10.76 14.83
C GLY A 158 63.98 -10.19 15.64
N GLY A 159 64.28 -10.82 16.77
CA GLY A 159 65.44 -10.49 17.59
C GLY A 159 66.74 -10.67 16.79
N GLY A 160 67.43 -9.56 16.54
CA GLY A 160 68.81 -9.55 16.05
C GLY A 160 69.75 -9.12 17.19
N LYS A 161 70.20 -10.08 18.01
CA LYS A 161 71.41 -9.94 18.81
C LYS A 161 72.59 -10.46 18.00
N LEU A 162 73.52 -9.58 17.61
CA LEU A 162 74.94 -9.84 17.31
C LEU A 162 75.64 -8.48 17.55
N SER A 163 76.23 -8.20 18.72
CA SER A 163 77.54 -8.67 19.21
C SER A 163 78.69 -8.52 18.20
N ASN A 164 79.48 -7.47 18.43
CA ASN A 164 80.94 -7.45 18.49
C ASN A 164 81.76 -6.79 17.35
N SER A 165 82.76 -6.01 17.79
CA SER A 165 84.07 -5.75 17.19
C SER A 165 84.20 -4.73 16.05
N ARG A 166 84.49 -3.47 16.40
CA ARG A 166 85.82 -2.80 16.35
C ARG A 166 85.69 -1.30 16.55
#